data_AF-A0A9X6RC21-F1
#
_entry.id   AF-A0A9X6RC21-F1
#
_cell.length_a   1.000
_cell.length_b   1.000
_cell.length_c   1.000
_cell.angle_alpha   90.00
_cell.angle_beta   90.00
_cell.angle_gamma   90.00
#
_symmetry.space_group_name_H-M   'P 1'
#
loop_
_entity.id
_entity.type
_entity.pdbx_description
1 polymer ?
#
loop_
_entity_poly.entity_id
_entity_poly.type
_entity_poly.pdbx_seq_one_letter_code
_entity_poly.pdbx_strand_id
1 'polypeptide(L)'
;MENFEDELHQIDMDKKEAILVIRAYKRYLAESDEDREYGTEVIERISNSDTTREDADFIIRCTEVIANLIDKVVEEKVANKS
;
A
#
# COMPACT_ATOMS: atom_id res chain seq x y z
N MET A 1 -19.51 11.81 5.16
CA MET A 1 -18.92 10.46 5.07
C MET A 1 -18.06 10.52 3.83
N GLU A 2 -16.75 10.60 4.01
CA GLU A 2 -15.78 10.66 2.90
C GLU A 2 -15.79 9.31 2.16
N ASN A 3 -15.79 9.35 0.83
CA ASN A 3 -15.84 8.14 0.01
C ASN A 3 -14.42 7.55 -0.13
N PHE A 4 -14.30 6.23 -0.18
CA PHE A 4 -13.03 5.53 -0.45
C PHE A 4 -12.32 6.06 -1.72
N GLU A 5 -13.10 6.41 -2.75
CA GLU A 5 -12.56 7.00 -3.98
C GLU A 5 -11.92 8.37 -3.71
N ASP A 6 -12.44 9.16 -2.75
CA ASP A 6 -11.83 10.44 -2.36
C ASP A 6 -10.47 10.23 -1.68
N GLU A 7 -10.32 9.18 -0.87
CA GLU A 7 -9.07 8.86 -0.16
C GLU A 7 -7.99 8.31 -1.10
N LEU A 8 -8.38 7.50 -2.10
CA LEU A 8 -7.46 7.11 -3.19
C LEU A 8 -7.08 8.30 -4.08
N HIS A 9 -8.03 9.19 -4.38
CA HIS A 9 -7.75 10.41 -5.15
C HIS A 9 -6.80 11.37 -4.42
N GLN A 10 -6.81 11.40 -3.08
CA GLN A 10 -5.84 12.17 -2.29
C GLN A 10 -4.39 11.69 -2.50
N ILE A 11 -4.20 10.44 -2.90
CA ILE A 11 -2.89 9.85 -3.21
C ILE A 11 -2.68 9.57 -4.72
N ASP A 12 -3.55 10.11 -5.59
CA ASP A 12 -3.51 9.95 -7.04
C ASP A 12 -3.33 8.49 -7.52
N MET A 13 -4.04 7.55 -6.87
CA MET A 13 -3.86 6.11 -7.09
C MET A 13 -5.09 5.45 -7.70
N ASP A 14 -4.90 4.66 -8.76
CA ASP A 14 -5.97 3.83 -9.33
C ASP A 14 -6.11 2.45 -8.64
N LYS A 15 -7.23 1.76 -8.89
CA LYS A 15 -7.50 0.43 -8.29
C LYS A 15 -6.42 -0.61 -8.62
N LYS A 16 -5.82 -0.54 -9.81
CA LYS A 16 -4.78 -1.48 -10.24
C LYS A 16 -3.47 -1.21 -9.51
N GLU A 17 -3.12 0.06 -9.33
CA GLU A 17 -1.97 0.50 -8.54
C GLU A 17 -2.12 0.10 -7.08
N ALA A 18 -3.30 0.31 -6.48
CA ALA A 18 -3.59 -0.13 -5.11
C ALA A 18 -3.38 -1.65 -4.94
N ILE A 19 -3.87 -2.46 -5.88
CA ILE A 19 -3.66 -3.92 -5.86
C ILE A 19 -2.17 -4.27 -5.96
N LEU A 20 -1.39 -3.55 -6.78
CA LEU A 20 0.05 -3.79 -6.92
C LEU A 20 0.82 -3.43 -5.65
N VAL A 21 0.48 -2.31 -5.02
CA VAL A 21 1.02 -1.87 -3.72
C VAL A 21 0.77 -2.93 -2.67
N ILE A 22 -0.48 -3.38 -2.51
CA ILE A 22 -0.83 -4.41 -1.51
C ILE A 22 -0.10 -5.72 -1.81
N ARG A 23 -0.02 -6.16 -3.07
CA ARG A 23 0.72 -7.38 -3.45
C ARG A 23 2.20 -7.30 -3.10
N ALA A 24 2.84 -6.15 -3.34
CA ALA A 24 4.23 -5.93 -2.99
C ALA A 24 4.42 -5.95 -1.48
N TYR A 25 3.59 -5.20 -0.73
CA TYR A 25 3.63 -5.17 0.71
C TYR A 25 3.49 -6.57 1.33
N LYS A 26 2.43 -7.30 1.00
CA LYS A 26 2.19 -8.66 1.55
C LYS A 26 3.34 -9.62 1.31
N ARG A 27 3.93 -9.57 0.12
CA ARG A 27 4.94 -10.55 -0.30
C ARG A 27 6.31 -10.28 0.33
N TYR A 28 6.63 -9.02 0.60
CA TYR A 28 8.00 -8.63 0.93
C TYR A 28 8.14 -7.88 2.25
N LEU A 29 7.09 -7.20 2.73
CA LEU A 29 7.18 -6.20 3.79
C LEU A 29 6.25 -6.46 4.98
N ALA A 30 5.14 -7.19 4.78
CA ALA A 30 4.22 -7.52 5.87
C ALA A 30 4.93 -8.34 6.96
N GLU A 31 4.91 -7.82 8.19
CA GLU A 31 5.57 -8.43 9.35
C GLU A 31 4.72 -9.53 10.01
N SER A 32 3.39 -9.41 9.95
CA SER A 32 2.45 -10.36 10.55
C SER A 32 1.66 -11.12 9.49
N ASP A 33 1.19 -12.32 9.85
CA ASP A 33 0.25 -13.07 9.03
C ASP A 33 -1.12 -12.38 8.95
N GLU A 34 -1.50 -11.65 10.00
CA GLU A 34 -2.70 -10.81 10.03
C GLU A 34 -2.68 -9.74 8.92
N ASP A 35 -1.57 -9.02 8.76
CA ASP A 35 -1.41 -8.04 7.68
C ASP A 35 -1.45 -8.68 6.30
N ARG A 36 -0.92 -9.91 6.16
CA ARG A 36 -0.99 -10.69 4.92
C ARG A 36 -2.41 -11.18 4.62
N GLU A 37 -3.16 -11.57 5.64
CA GLU A 37 -4.55 -11.98 5.49
C GLU A 37 -5.41 -10.77 5.12
N TYR A 38 -5.31 -9.68 5.89
CA TYR A 38 -6.04 -8.44 5.63
C TYR A 38 -5.76 -7.90 4.21
N GLY A 39 -4.51 -7.87 3.78
CA GLY A 39 -4.18 -7.46 2.41
C GLY A 39 -4.75 -8.40 1.33
N THR A 40 -5.08 -9.66 1.64
CA THR A 40 -5.83 -10.53 0.71
C THR A 40 -7.27 -10.04 0.58
N GLU A 41 -7.92 -9.79 1.71
CA GLU A 41 -9.31 -9.33 1.73
C GLU A 41 -9.48 -7.96 1.06
N VAL A 42 -8.54 -7.03 1.30
CA VAL A 42 -8.55 -5.70 0.67
C VAL A 42 -8.53 -5.83 -0.86
N ILE A 43 -7.73 -6.74 -1.43
CA ILE A 43 -7.67 -6.98 -2.88
C ILE A 43 -9.02 -7.50 -3.41
N GLU A 44 -9.68 -8.39 -2.66
CA GLU A 44 -11.01 -8.89 -3.02
C GLU A 44 -12.06 -7.77 -2.97
N ARG A 45 -12.05 -6.95 -1.91
CA ARG A 45 -12.94 -5.79 -1.76
C ARG A 45 -12.74 -4.75 -2.87
N ILE A 46 -11.50 -4.42 -3.24
CA ILE A 46 -11.20 -3.55 -4.39
C ILE A 46 -11.79 -4.11 -5.68
N SER A 47 -11.60 -5.41 -5.92
CA SER A 47 -12.07 -6.08 -7.14
C SER A 47 -13.60 -6.08 -7.23
N ASN A 48 -14.28 -6.16 -6.08
CA ASN A 48 -15.74 -6.11 -5.98
C ASN A 48 -16.30 -4.70 -5.83
N SER A 49 -15.46 -3.66 -5.76
CA SER A 49 -15.85 -2.28 -5.45
C SER A 49 -16.64 -2.15 -4.13
N ASP A 50 -16.29 -2.98 -3.15
CA ASP A 50 -16.88 -3.06 -1.81
C ASP A 50 -15.86 -2.60 -0.74
N THR A 51 -15.14 -1.53 -1.06
CA THR A 51 -14.02 -1.01 -0.28
C THR A 51 -14.50 -0.08 0.83
N THR A 52 -13.81 -0.14 1.95
CA THR A 52 -14.06 0.65 3.16
C THR A 52 -12.98 1.72 3.35
N ARG A 53 -13.22 2.67 4.27
CA ARG A 53 -12.19 3.63 4.72
C ARG A 53 -10.96 2.93 5.30
N GLU A 54 -11.17 1.84 6.04
CA GLU A 54 -10.08 1.06 6.63
C GLU A 54 -9.18 0.43 5.56
N ASP A 55 -9.76 0.03 4.42
CA ASP A 55 -9.02 -0.45 3.26
C ASP A 55 -8.11 0.64 2.67
N ALA A 56 -8.59 1.88 2.59
CA ALA A 56 -7.79 3.02 2.13
C ALA A 56 -6.66 3.36 3.11
N ASP A 57 -6.95 3.44 4.41
CA ASP A 57 -5.93 3.64 5.45
C ASP A 57 -4.83 2.56 5.37
N PHE A 58 -5.22 1.31 5.13
CA PHE A 58 -4.28 0.21 4.93
C PHE A 58 -3.41 0.38 3.67
N ILE A 59 -3.99 0.81 2.55
CA ILE A 59 -3.26 1.08 1.29
C ILE A 59 -2.26 2.22 1.47
N ILE A 60 -2.65 3.29 2.16
CA ILE A 60 -1.77 4.42 2.49
C ILE A 60 -0.58 3.93 3.30
N ARG A 61 -0.83 3.17 4.39
CA ARG A 61 0.22 2.58 5.21
C ARG A 61 1.18 1.69 4.41
N CYS A 62 0.65 0.85 3.51
CA CYS A 62 1.48 0.02 2.61
C CYS A 62 2.38 0.89 1.72
N THR A 63 1.84 1.97 1.19
CA THR A 63 2.55 2.92 0.32
C THR A 63 3.69 3.62 1.07
N GLU A 64 3.42 4.09 2.30
CA GLU A 64 4.42 4.73 3.16
C GLU A 64 5.57 3.77 3.49
N VAL A 65 5.27 2.51 3.81
CA VAL A 65 6.31 1.50 4.10
C VAL A 65 7.20 1.27 2.86
N ILE A 66 6.60 1.19 1.67
CA ILE A 66 7.35 1.04 0.42
C ILE A 66 8.21 2.29 0.13
N ALA A 67 7.64 3.50 0.27
CA ALA A 67 8.37 4.74 0.05
C ALA A 67 9.58 4.88 0.99
N ASN A 68 9.38 4.62 2.29
CA ASN A 68 10.45 4.63 3.28
C ASN A 68 11.57 3.64 2.96
N LEU A 69 11.25 2.48 2.37
CA LEU A 69 12.27 1.52 1.92
C LEU A 69 13.06 2.06 0.72
N ILE A 70 12.38 2.67 -0.24
CA ILE A 70 13.03 3.27 -1.42
C ILE A 70 13.99 4.37 -0.98
N ASP A 71 13.56 5.27 -0.10
CA ASP A 71 14.37 6.38 0.38
C ASP A 71 15.65 5.87 1.06
N LYS A 72 15.53 4.88 1.96
CA LYS A 72 16.69 4.23 2.60
C LYS A 72 17.67 3.63 1.58
N VAL A 73 17.17 2.91 0.58
CA VAL A 73 18.01 2.29 -0.46
C VAL A 73 18.71 3.36 -1.32
N VAL A 74 18.05 4.49 -1.58
CA VAL A 74 18.63 5.61 -2.31
C VAL A 74 19.73 6.29 -1.49
N GLU A 75 19.47 6.57 -0.22
CA GLU A 75 20.44 7.17 0.71
C GLU A 75 21.72 6.31 0.84
N GLU A 76 21.57 5.00 1.05
CA GLU A 76 22.69 4.06 1.13
C GLU A 76 23.53 4.04 -0.16
N LYS A 77 22.87 4.10 -1.33
CA LYS A 77 23.55 4.14 -2.63
C LYS A 77 24.30 5.45 -2.85
N VAL A 78 23.82 6.57 -2.31
CA VAL A 78 24.52 7.86 -2.39
C VAL A 78 25.73 7.85 -1.46
N ALA A 79 25.57 7.34 -0.22
CA ALA A 79 26.65 7.23 0.75
C ALA A 79 27.82 6.35 0.26
N ASN A 80 27.51 5.20 -0.37
CA ASN A 80 28.52 4.25 -0.85
C ASN A 80 29.25 4.67 -2.16
N LYS A 81 28.88 5.81 -2.76
CA LYS A 81 29.54 6.38 -3.94
C LYS A 81 30.51 7.52 -3.59
N SER A 82 30.58 7.90 -2.32
CA SER A 82 31.46 8.96 -1.79
C SER A 82 32.69 8.34 -1.13
#